data_AF-A0A9X0CQH7-F1
#
_entry.id   AF-A0A9X0CQH7-F1
#
_cell.length_a   1.000
_cell.length_b   1.000
_cell.length_c   1.000
_cell.angle_alpha   90.00
_cell.angle_beta   90.00
_cell.angle_gamma   90.00
#
_symmetry.space_group_name_H-M   'P 1'
#
loop_
_entity.id
_entity.type
_entity.pdbx_description
1 polymer ?
#
loop_
_entity_poly.entity_id
_entity_poly.type
_entity_poly.pdbx_seq_one_letter_code
_entity_poly.pdbx_strand_id
1 'polypeptide(L)'
;MIAALVAKQIYYKNVQQLQSYAKTECFVEGAEEFASMISFYHDIGMIIKHRNTVVLKAQWLIDLFKQLITIPPFDKVDHVHAKYWQELETYGILSMELVDHVFSRFIQQGIIKEDILDMMEQFGLIAKFSPSPADVKYFVPALLSSSPESICKMEPSPTDPCPLYLHFVDGFVPHGLFPQLVARSIRWCGETWPMEHPPTLYQNGARFCYWKANSRSCSHLQDEIHQDCPKEKDTERGFKG
;
A
#
# COMPACT_ATOMS: atom_id res chain seq x y z
N MET A 1 5.36 7.25 31.57
CA MET A 1 4.07 7.31 30.84
C MET A 1 3.86 6.11 29.91
N ILE A 2 4.60 5.98 28.79
CA ILE A 2 4.36 4.98 27.74
C ILE A 2 4.36 3.55 28.29
N ALA A 3 5.41 3.16 29.03
CA ALA A 3 5.52 1.82 29.62
C ALA A 3 4.32 1.44 30.51
N ALA A 4 3.77 2.39 31.26
CA ALA A 4 2.60 2.16 32.11
C ALA A 4 1.32 1.91 31.31
N LEU A 5 1.14 2.59 30.17
CA LEU A 5 0.01 2.36 29.27
C LEU A 5 0.14 1.00 28.56
N VAL A 6 1.34 0.68 28.07
CA VAL A 6 1.62 -0.62 27.43
C VAL A 6 1.42 -1.78 28.41
N ALA A 7 1.80 -1.63 29.68
CA ALA A 7 1.55 -2.62 30.72
C ALA A 7 0.05 -2.88 30.96
N LYS A 8 -0.79 -1.86 30.76
CA LYS A 8 -2.26 -1.96 30.80
C LYS A 8 -2.86 -2.46 29.47
N GLN A 9 -2.04 -2.98 28.55
CA GLN A 9 -2.46 -3.43 27.20
C GLN A 9 -3.05 -2.31 26.32
N ILE A 10 -2.69 -1.05 26.60
CA ILE A 10 -3.08 0.10 25.78
C ILE A 10 -1.95 0.37 24.79
N TYR A 11 -2.19 0.05 23.51
CA TYR A 11 -1.16 0.12 22.47
C TYR A 11 -1.24 1.35 21.58
N TYR A 12 -2.30 2.13 21.70
CA TYR A 12 -2.47 3.40 21.02
C TYR A 12 -3.45 4.27 21.79
N LYS A 13 -3.44 5.58 21.51
CA LYS A 13 -4.40 6.57 21.98
C LYS A 13 -4.51 7.68 20.95
N ASN A 14 -5.61 8.44 20.99
CA ASN A 14 -5.63 9.70 20.26
C ASN A 14 -4.81 10.77 21.00
N VAL A 15 -4.36 11.81 20.28
CA VAL A 15 -3.46 12.85 20.82
C VAL A 15 -4.09 13.55 22.03
N GLN A 16 -5.38 13.90 21.96
CA GLN A 16 -6.09 14.60 23.05
C GLN A 16 -6.20 13.74 24.32
N GLN A 17 -6.54 12.46 24.17
CA GLN A 17 -6.62 11.51 25.29
C GLN A 17 -5.25 11.27 25.93
N LEU A 18 -4.20 11.20 25.10
CA LEU A 18 -2.84 11.03 25.61
C LEU A 18 -2.35 12.30 26.32
N GLN A 19 -2.70 13.48 25.82
CA GLN A 19 -2.40 14.76 26.48
C GLN A 19 -3.11 14.87 27.82
N SER A 20 -4.41 14.55 27.88
CA SER A 20 -5.15 14.51 29.15
C SER A 20 -4.51 13.55 30.16
N TYR A 21 -4.10 12.36 29.71
CA TYR A 21 -3.41 11.39 30.55
C TYR A 21 -2.04 11.91 31.03
N ALA A 22 -1.26 12.54 30.14
CA ALA A 22 0.05 13.10 30.49
C ALA A 22 -0.09 14.22 31.55
N LYS A 23 -1.14 15.04 31.42
CA LYS A 23 -1.45 16.10 32.38
C LYS A 23 -1.87 15.54 33.74
N THR A 24 -2.76 14.56 33.78
CA THR A 24 -3.31 14.04 35.04
C THR A 24 -2.38 13.06 35.75
N GLU A 25 -1.68 12.20 35.01
CA GLU A 25 -0.91 11.08 35.58
C GLU A 25 0.61 11.31 35.54
N CYS A 26 1.10 12.29 34.78
CA CYS A 26 2.53 12.54 34.59
C CYS A 26 2.93 14.01 34.82
N PHE A 27 2.00 14.87 35.25
CA PHE A 27 2.23 16.29 35.56
C PHE A 27 2.85 17.10 34.41
N VAL A 28 2.57 16.69 33.16
CA VAL A 28 2.96 17.46 31.95
C VAL A 28 1.88 18.50 31.69
N GLU A 29 2.05 19.70 32.23
CA GLU A 29 1.01 20.74 32.23
C GLU A 29 1.00 21.58 30.95
N GLY A 30 2.16 21.76 30.32
CA GLY A 30 2.34 22.59 29.13
C GLY A 30 1.99 21.88 27.83
N ALA A 31 1.22 22.53 26.96
CA ALA A 31 0.95 22.01 25.61
C ALA A 31 2.23 21.87 24.76
N GLU A 32 3.16 22.82 24.89
CA GLU A 32 4.46 22.77 24.20
C GLU A 32 5.37 21.67 24.76
N GLU A 33 5.35 21.47 26.08
CA GLU A 33 6.09 20.40 26.75
C GLU A 33 5.60 19.02 26.27
N PHE A 34 4.27 18.84 26.23
CA PHE A 34 3.67 17.63 25.67
C PHE A 34 4.03 17.42 24.20
N ALA A 35 3.95 18.46 23.37
CA ALA A 35 4.29 18.37 21.95
C ALA A 35 5.76 17.99 21.75
N SER A 36 6.68 18.61 22.50
CA SER A 36 8.11 18.31 22.45
C SER A 36 8.42 16.88 22.88
N MET A 37 7.76 16.41 23.95
CA MET A 37 7.87 15.03 24.42
C MET A 37 7.39 14.02 23.35
N ILE A 38 6.25 14.29 22.71
CA ILE A 38 5.71 13.41 21.66
C ILE A 38 6.62 13.36 20.44
N SER A 39 7.12 14.51 19.98
CA SER A 39 8.08 14.56 18.87
C SER A 39 9.35 13.80 19.21
N PHE A 40 9.93 14.04 20.39
CA PHE A 40 11.14 13.34 20.83
C PHE A 40 10.96 11.81 20.83
N TYR A 41 9.87 11.30 21.43
CA TYR A 41 9.61 9.86 21.43
C TYR A 41 9.30 9.29 20.04
N HIS A 42 8.74 10.10 19.14
CA HIS A 42 8.50 9.71 17.77
C HIS A 42 9.81 9.57 16.99
N ASP A 43 10.70 10.55 17.11
CA ASP A 43 11.95 10.62 16.36
C ASP A 43 12.92 9.48 16.73
N ILE A 44 12.90 9.05 17.99
CA ILE A 44 13.70 7.91 18.46
C ILE A 44 12.99 6.55 18.27
N GLY A 45 11.79 6.53 17.67
CA GLY A 45 11.05 5.31 17.37
C GLY A 45 10.40 4.63 18.58
N MET A 46 10.30 5.30 19.74
CA MET A 46 9.58 4.77 20.90
C MET A 46 8.07 4.75 20.69
N ILE A 47 7.53 5.74 19.98
CA ILE A 47 6.13 5.83 19.57
C ILE A 47 6.04 6.19 18.09
N ILE A 48 4.87 6.01 17.50
CA ILE A 48 4.59 6.50 16.15
C ILE A 48 3.40 7.45 16.24
N LYS A 49 3.61 8.73 15.94
CA LYS A 49 2.54 9.73 15.90
C LYS A 49 2.19 10.04 14.44
N HIS A 50 0.94 9.85 14.09
CA HIS A 50 0.41 10.25 12.79
C HIS A 50 -0.93 10.94 12.99
N ARG A 51 -1.06 12.19 12.52
CA ARG A 51 -2.24 13.05 12.71
C ARG A 51 -2.77 13.02 14.15
N ASN A 52 -3.92 12.38 14.40
CA ASN A 52 -4.54 12.31 15.72
C ASN A 52 -4.28 10.97 16.42
N THR A 53 -3.65 10.01 15.76
CA THR A 53 -3.31 8.69 16.32
C THR A 53 -1.87 8.66 16.84
N VAL A 54 -1.71 8.16 18.07
CA VAL A 54 -0.41 7.87 18.68
C VAL A 54 -0.34 6.39 19.00
N VAL A 55 0.52 5.67 18.28
CA VAL A 55 0.84 4.26 18.53
C VAL A 55 1.95 4.18 19.57
N LEU A 56 1.65 3.52 20.68
CA LEU A 56 2.54 3.38 21.85
C LEU A 56 3.41 2.12 21.80
N LYS A 57 3.13 1.20 20.86
CA LYS A 57 3.90 -0.04 20.64
C LYS A 57 3.97 -0.37 19.16
N ALA A 58 5.15 -0.20 18.55
CA ALA A 58 5.37 -0.46 17.12
C ALA A 58 4.97 -1.89 16.70
N GLN A 59 5.26 -2.90 17.54
CA GLN A 59 4.88 -4.28 17.24
C GLN A 59 3.38 -4.46 17.01
N TRP A 60 2.54 -3.77 17.80
CA TRP A 60 1.09 -3.85 17.62
C TRP A 60 0.67 -3.27 16.26
N LEU A 61 1.30 -2.18 15.81
CA LEU A 61 1.04 -1.61 14.49
C LEU A 61 1.49 -2.54 13.36
N ILE A 62 2.65 -3.17 13.52
CA ILE A 62 3.16 -4.17 12.57
C ILE A 62 2.19 -5.35 12.47
N ASP A 63 1.68 -5.84 13.60
CA ASP A 63 0.72 -6.94 13.64
C ASP A 63 -0.62 -6.54 13.01
N LEU A 64 -1.02 -5.28 13.11
CA LEU A 64 -2.18 -4.73 12.38
C LEU A 64 -1.91 -4.65 10.88
N PHE A 65 -0.75 -4.18 10.45
CA PHE A 65 -0.37 -4.17 9.03
C PHE A 65 -0.39 -5.58 8.44
N LYS A 66 0.19 -6.57 9.15
CA LYS A 66 0.18 -7.97 8.72
C LYS A 66 -1.24 -8.50 8.53
N GLN A 67 -2.19 -8.12 9.40
CA GLN A 67 -3.58 -8.52 9.23
C GLN A 67 -4.23 -8.00 7.94
N LEU A 68 -3.69 -6.96 7.31
CA LEU A 68 -4.19 -6.39 6.05
C LEU A 68 -3.50 -6.99 4.82
N ILE A 69 -2.21 -7.29 4.90
CA ILE A 69 -1.38 -7.64 3.73
C ILE A 69 -0.72 -9.02 3.79
N THR A 70 -0.99 -9.82 4.83
CA THR A 70 -0.49 -11.20 4.90
C THR A 70 -1.62 -12.15 4.53
N ILE A 71 -1.40 -12.95 3.49
CA ILE A 71 -2.39 -13.94 3.05
C ILE A 71 -2.62 -14.96 4.18
N PRO A 72 -3.85 -15.10 4.68
CA PRO A 72 -4.17 -16.09 5.71
C PRO A 72 -4.06 -17.52 5.16
N PRO A 73 -3.70 -18.50 6.00
CA PRO A 73 -3.85 -19.92 5.66
C PRO A 73 -5.27 -20.26 5.23
N PHE A 74 -5.42 -21.19 4.29
CA PHE A 74 -6.71 -21.58 3.69
C PHE A 74 -7.79 -21.93 4.71
N ASP A 75 -7.42 -22.61 5.80
CA ASP A 75 -8.32 -23.03 6.89
C ASP A 75 -8.85 -21.87 7.76
N LYS A 76 -8.29 -20.67 7.63
CA LYS A 76 -8.64 -19.48 8.41
C LYS A 76 -9.37 -18.42 7.59
N VAL A 77 -9.61 -18.68 6.30
CA VAL A 77 -10.29 -17.75 5.41
C VAL A 77 -11.80 -17.89 5.60
N ASP A 78 -12.45 -16.80 6.03
CA ASP A 78 -13.90 -16.72 6.03
C ASP A 78 -14.44 -16.73 4.59
N HIS A 79 -15.42 -17.58 4.31
CA HIS A 79 -16.03 -17.74 2.99
C HIS A 79 -16.56 -16.42 2.42
N VAL A 80 -17.06 -15.52 3.27
CA VAL A 80 -17.61 -14.22 2.83
C VAL A 80 -16.53 -13.33 2.21
N HIS A 81 -15.30 -13.41 2.72
CA HIS A 81 -14.20 -12.53 2.31
C HIS A 81 -13.17 -13.24 1.43
N ALA A 82 -13.34 -14.54 1.15
CA ALA A 82 -12.39 -15.36 0.39
C ALA A 82 -12.04 -14.76 -0.97
N LYS A 83 -13.01 -14.17 -1.68
CA LYS A 83 -12.77 -13.52 -2.97
C LYS A 83 -11.81 -12.32 -2.89
N TYR A 84 -11.85 -11.55 -1.81
CA TYR A 84 -10.97 -10.38 -1.63
C TYR A 84 -9.57 -10.81 -1.24
N TRP A 85 -9.43 -11.88 -0.45
CA TRP A 85 -8.13 -12.49 -0.18
C TRP A 85 -7.50 -13.09 -1.44
N GLN A 86 -8.30 -13.72 -2.31
CA GLN A 86 -7.84 -14.23 -3.59
C GLN A 86 -7.40 -13.10 -4.53
N GLU A 87 -8.13 -11.98 -4.58
CA GLU A 87 -7.73 -10.78 -5.34
C GLU A 87 -6.38 -10.23 -4.84
N LEU A 88 -6.20 -10.16 -3.52
CA LEU A 88 -4.95 -9.73 -2.90
C LEU A 88 -3.78 -10.68 -3.21
N GLU A 89 -4.00 -11.99 -3.13
CA GLU A 89 -2.97 -12.99 -3.43
C GLU A 89 -2.58 -13.03 -4.91
N THR A 90 -3.56 -12.91 -5.80
CA THR A 90 -3.34 -13.08 -7.26
C THR A 90 -2.76 -11.83 -7.90
N TYR A 91 -3.23 -10.66 -7.48
CA TYR A 91 -2.93 -9.38 -8.15
C TYR A 91 -2.21 -8.38 -7.25
N GLY A 92 -2.02 -8.67 -5.97
CA GLY A 92 -1.48 -7.72 -5.01
C GLY A 92 -2.42 -6.54 -4.78
N ILE A 93 -3.75 -6.73 -4.87
CA ILE A 93 -4.75 -5.67 -4.72
C ILE A 93 -5.53 -5.84 -3.41
N LEU A 94 -5.41 -4.86 -2.53
CA LEU A 94 -6.16 -4.75 -1.27
C LEU A 94 -7.43 -3.93 -1.49
N SER A 95 -8.58 -4.58 -1.34
CA SER A 95 -9.91 -3.95 -1.44
C SER A 95 -10.35 -3.30 -0.12
N MET A 96 -11.22 -2.28 -0.20
CA MET A 96 -11.74 -1.62 1.00
C MET A 96 -12.65 -2.52 1.83
N GLU A 97 -13.32 -3.51 1.24
CA GLU A 97 -14.11 -4.49 1.97
C GLU A 97 -13.23 -5.34 2.90
N LEU A 98 -12.03 -5.71 2.43
CA LEU A 98 -11.09 -6.44 3.27
C LEU A 98 -10.53 -5.55 4.39
N VAL A 99 -10.23 -4.29 4.07
CA VAL A 99 -9.83 -3.28 5.07
C VAL A 99 -10.93 -3.16 6.13
N ASP A 100 -12.17 -2.90 5.73
CA ASP A 100 -13.31 -2.70 6.63
C ASP A 100 -13.57 -3.95 7.50
N HIS A 101 -13.42 -5.14 6.93
CA HIS A 101 -13.49 -6.39 7.68
C HIS A 101 -12.44 -6.45 8.79
N VAL A 102 -11.17 -6.16 8.48
CA VAL A 102 -10.10 -6.14 9.48
C VAL A 102 -10.36 -5.07 10.55
N PHE A 103 -10.79 -3.88 10.14
CA PHE A 103 -11.05 -2.75 11.04
C PHE A 103 -12.33 -2.88 11.87
N SER A 104 -13.27 -3.74 11.48
CA SER A 104 -14.54 -3.94 12.21
C SER A 104 -14.35 -4.30 13.69
N ARG A 105 -13.29 -5.05 14.02
CA ARG A 105 -12.94 -5.43 15.40
C ARG A 105 -12.36 -4.27 16.25
N PHE A 106 -11.99 -3.16 15.61
CA PHE A 106 -11.35 -2.00 16.24
C PHE A 106 -12.28 -0.78 16.38
N ILE A 107 -13.51 -0.84 15.84
CA ILE A 107 -14.47 0.28 15.86
C ILE A 107 -14.67 0.83 17.28
N GLN A 108 -14.88 -0.06 18.26
CA GLN A 108 -15.14 0.35 19.65
C GLN A 108 -13.90 0.91 20.36
N GLN A 109 -12.72 0.70 19.80
CA GLN A 109 -11.47 1.04 20.45
C GLN A 109 -10.94 2.43 20.02
N GLY A 110 -11.63 3.11 19.09
CA GLY A 110 -11.35 4.50 18.73
C GLY A 110 -10.15 4.68 17.79
N ILE A 111 -9.73 3.63 17.11
CA ILE A 111 -8.76 3.70 16.00
C ILE A 111 -9.37 4.47 14.83
N ILE A 112 -8.57 5.35 14.25
CA ILE A 112 -8.91 6.05 13.00
C ILE A 112 -8.29 5.22 11.87
N LYS A 113 -9.15 4.55 11.11
CA LYS A 113 -8.75 3.66 10.00
C LYS A 113 -7.86 4.40 8.99
N GLU A 114 -8.23 5.64 8.68
CA GLU A 114 -7.54 6.49 7.72
C GLU A 114 -6.11 6.79 8.16
N ASP A 115 -5.89 7.11 9.44
CA ASP A 115 -4.55 7.35 9.98
C ASP A 115 -3.65 6.11 9.83
N ILE A 116 -4.20 4.90 9.95
CA ILE A 116 -3.44 3.65 9.77
C ILE A 116 -3.10 3.42 8.30
N LEU A 117 -4.06 3.61 7.39
CA LEU A 117 -3.82 3.47 5.95
C LEU A 117 -2.81 4.52 5.45
N ASP A 118 -2.90 5.76 5.92
CA ASP A 118 -1.94 6.82 5.60
C ASP A 118 -0.52 6.46 6.08
N MET A 119 -0.38 5.84 7.27
CA MET A 119 0.90 5.32 7.73
C MET A 119 1.43 4.19 6.83
N MET A 120 0.57 3.27 6.39
CA MET A 120 0.97 2.21 5.46
C MET A 120 1.43 2.76 4.11
N GLU A 121 0.75 3.77 3.58
CA GLU A 121 1.16 4.49 2.37
C GLU A 121 2.51 5.20 2.57
N GLN A 122 2.70 5.89 3.70
CA GLN A 122 3.95 6.56 4.05
C GLN A 122 5.12 5.56 4.16
N PHE A 123 4.86 4.35 4.66
CA PHE A 123 5.84 3.26 4.73
C PHE A 123 5.97 2.48 3.42
N GLY A 124 5.29 2.89 2.34
CA GLY A 124 5.37 2.23 1.03
C GLY A 124 4.88 0.77 1.04
N LEU A 125 4.07 0.40 2.04
CA LEU A 125 3.50 -0.94 2.16
C LEU A 125 2.30 -1.11 1.24
N ILE A 126 1.57 -0.01 1.00
CA ILE A 126 0.43 0.05 0.10
C ILE A 126 0.52 1.33 -0.75
N ALA A 127 -0.16 1.34 -1.90
CA ALA A 127 -0.26 2.51 -2.76
C ALA A 127 -1.69 2.67 -3.27
N LYS A 128 -2.33 3.80 -2.91
CA LYS A 128 -3.72 4.06 -3.25
C LYS A 128 -3.93 4.26 -4.74
N PHE A 129 -5.00 3.66 -5.26
CA PHE A 129 -5.50 3.94 -6.60
C PHE A 129 -7.02 3.83 -6.64
N SER A 130 -7.63 4.42 -7.66
CA SER A 130 -9.09 4.42 -7.80
C SER A 130 -9.48 4.11 -9.25
N PRO A 131 -9.93 2.87 -9.55
CA PRO A 131 -10.47 2.52 -10.86
C PRO A 131 -11.69 3.37 -11.24
N SER A 132 -12.46 3.80 -10.24
CA SER A 132 -13.56 4.74 -10.39
C SER A 132 -13.66 5.65 -9.16
N PRO A 133 -14.37 6.80 -9.23
CA PRO A 133 -14.50 7.70 -8.09
C PRO A 133 -15.08 7.06 -6.81
N ALA A 134 -15.84 5.97 -6.95
CA ALA A 134 -16.47 5.26 -5.84
C ALA A 134 -15.70 4.00 -5.40
N ASP A 135 -14.70 3.57 -6.16
CA ASP A 135 -13.93 2.35 -5.91
C ASP A 135 -12.50 2.73 -5.56
N VAL A 136 -12.20 2.75 -4.26
CA VAL A 136 -10.85 2.99 -3.75
C VAL A 136 -10.22 1.63 -3.46
N LYS A 137 -9.03 1.40 -3.97
CA LYS A 137 -8.24 0.20 -3.73
C LYS A 137 -6.79 0.56 -3.46
N TYR A 138 -6.01 -0.42 -3.03
CA TYR A 138 -4.58 -0.25 -2.84
C TYR A 138 -3.79 -1.37 -3.53
N PHE A 139 -2.71 -1.01 -4.20
CA PHE A 139 -1.69 -1.98 -4.56
C PHE A 139 -0.85 -2.31 -3.32
N VAL A 140 -0.43 -3.56 -3.19
CA VAL A 140 0.49 -4.05 -2.15
C VAL A 140 1.77 -4.50 -2.84
N PRO A 141 2.80 -3.65 -2.95
CA PRO A 141 3.98 -3.93 -3.77
C PRO A 141 4.69 -5.24 -3.44
N ALA A 142 4.67 -5.66 -2.18
CA ALA A 142 5.29 -6.90 -1.72
C ALA A 142 4.57 -8.18 -2.19
N LEU A 143 3.33 -8.07 -2.68
CA LEU A 143 2.51 -9.18 -3.17
C LEU A 143 2.35 -9.18 -4.70
N LEU A 144 3.04 -8.27 -5.40
CA LEU A 144 2.99 -8.26 -6.86
C LEU A 144 3.69 -9.49 -7.42
N SER A 145 3.15 -10.02 -8.51
CA SER A 145 3.72 -11.12 -9.26
C SER A 145 5.02 -10.71 -9.97
N SER A 146 5.91 -11.67 -10.21
CA SER A 146 7.15 -11.41 -10.97
C SER A 146 6.85 -10.95 -12.39
N SER A 147 7.71 -10.09 -12.93
CA SER A 147 7.53 -9.56 -14.28
C SER A 147 7.68 -10.65 -15.35
N PRO A 148 6.91 -10.58 -16.45
CA PRO A 148 7.16 -11.42 -17.63
C PRO A 148 8.55 -11.15 -18.22
N GLU A 149 9.11 -12.15 -18.91
CA GLU A 149 10.46 -12.05 -19.50
C GLU A 149 10.63 -10.87 -20.47
N SER A 150 9.54 -10.48 -21.15
CA SER A 150 9.53 -9.35 -22.09
C SER A 150 9.93 -8.03 -21.44
N ILE A 151 9.59 -7.81 -20.17
CA ILE A 151 9.97 -6.61 -19.43
C ILE A 151 11.42 -6.70 -18.96
N CYS A 152 11.85 -7.88 -18.51
CA CYS A 152 13.23 -8.10 -18.07
C CYS A 152 14.26 -7.93 -19.19
N LYS A 153 13.86 -8.20 -20.45
CA LYS A 153 14.71 -8.19 -21.64
C LYS A 153 14.46 -6.97 -22.54
N MET A 154 13.75 -5.97 -22.03
CA MET A 154 13.42 -4.78 -22.81
C MET A 154 14.70 -3.97 -23.06
N GLU A 155 15.07 -3.82 -24.32
CA GLU A 155 16.19 -2.99 -24.76
C GLU A 155 15.68 -1.61 -25.21
N PRO A 156 16.41 -0.52 -24.89
CA PRO A 156 16.01 0.82 -25.32
C PRO A 156 16.07 0.93 -26.85
N SER A 157 15.00 1.47 -27.44
CA SER A 157 14.94 1.84 -28.85
C SER A 157 15.82 3.08 -29.11
N PRO A 158 16.39 3.26 -30.32
CA PRO A 158 17.07 4.49 -30.71
C PRO A 158 16.23 5.77 -30.58
N THR A 159 14.90 5.63 -30.54
CA THR A 159 13.94 6.73 -30.36
C THR A 159 13.58 6.99 -28.91
N ASP A 160 13.99 6.13 -27.98
CA ASP A 160 13.65 6.26 -26.57
C ASP A 160 14.46 7.39 -25.91
N PRO A 161 13.90 8.03 -24.87
CA PRO A 161 14.69 8.93 -24.05
C PRO A 161 15.88 8.18 -23.42
N CYS A 162 16.96 8.93 -23.16
CA CYS A 162 18.17 8.36 -22.57
C CYS A 162 17.85 7.64 -21.24
N PRO A 163 18.15 6.34 -21.10
CA PRO A 163 17.88 5.60 -19.88
C PRO A 163 18.75 6.12 -18.71
N LEU A 164 18.12 6.29 -17.55
CA LEU A 164 18.82 6.58 -16.30
C LEU A 164 19.12 5.28 -15.55
N TYR A 165 20.39 4.97 -15.40
CA TYR A 165 20.84 3.81 -14.61
C TYR A 165 21.28 4.25 -13.22
N LEU A 166 20.75 3.59 -12.19
CA LEU A 166 21.22 3.71 -10.81
C LEU A 166 22.04 2.48 -10.46
N HIS A 167 23.36 2.66 -10.33
CA HIS A 167 24.30 1.57 -10.03
C HIS A 167 24.73 1.61 -8.56
N PHE A 168 24.53 0.51 -7.85
CA PHE A 168 24.94 0.33 -6.45
C PHE A 168 26.33 -0.30 -6.42
N VAL A 169 27.36 0.52 -6.21
CA VAL A 169 28.78 0.13 -6.38
C VAL A 169 29.17 -1.10 -5.53
N ASP A 170 28.65 -1.20 -4.30
CA ASP A 170 28.93 -2.32 -3.40
C ASP A 170 27.97 -3.50 -3.58
N GLY A 171 27.12 -3.47 -4.62
CA GLY A 171 26.10 -4.50 -4.88
C GLY A 171 24.94 -4.51 -3.89
N PHE A 172 24.95 -3.64 -2.87
CA PHE A 172 23.89 -3.54 -1.88
C PHE A 172 22.73 -2.69 -2.39
N VAL A 173 21.61 -3.34 -2.70
CA VAL A 173 20.33 -2.67 -3.00
C VAL A 173 19.42 -2.79 -1.78
N PRO A 174 18.97 -1.70 -1.15
CA PRO A 174 18.03 -1.78 -0.05
C PRO A 174 16.74 -2.48 -0.48
N HIS A 175 16.32 -3.53 0.25
CA HIS A 175 15.13 -4.32 -0.10
C HIS A 175 13.85 -3.48 -0.26
N GLY A 176 13.74 -2.37 0.48
CA GLY A 176 12.59 -1.46 0.39
C GLY A 176 12.66 -0.45 -0.75
N LEU A 177 13.79 -0.32 -1.46
CA LEU A 177 13.99 0.75 -2.45
C LEU A 177 12.96 0.69 -3.57
N PHE A 178 12.81 -0.48 -4.20
CA PHE A 178 11.91 -0.64 -5.33
C PHE A 178 10.43 -0.47 -4.92
N PRO A 179 9.91 -1.16 -3.88
CA PRO A 179 8.56 -0.93 -3.38
C PRO A 179 8.26 0.54 -3.04
N GLN A 180 9.22 1.23 -2.42
CA GLN A 180 9.10 2.65 -2.08
C GLN A 180 9.03 3.53 -3.32
N LEU A 181 9.87 3.26 -4.33
CA LEU A 181 9.85 4.00 -5.59
C LEU A 181 8.50 3.83 -6.28
N VAL A 182 8.03 2.58 -6.41
CA VAL A 182 6.73 2.27 -7.02
C VAL A 182 5.58 2.95 -6.28
N ALA A 183 5.51 2.83 -4.95
CA ALA A 183 4.44 3.43 -4.16
C ALA A 183 4.40 4.96 -4.30
N ARG A 184 5.56 5.62 -4.26
CA ARG A 184 5.68 7.08 -4.44
C ARG A 184 5.30 7.50 -5.86
N SER A 185 5.71 6.74 -6.87
CA SER A 185 5.33 7.00 -8.26
C SER A 185 3.82 6.88 -8.48
N ILE A 186 3.16 5.85 -7.92
CA ILE A 186 1.70 5.69 -8.01
C ILE A 186 0.98 6.88 -7.39
N ARG A 187 1.38 7.26 -6.16
CA ARG A 187 0.79 8.40 -5.47
C ARG A 187 0.94 9.69 -6.27
N TRP A 188 2.15 9.98 -6.75
CA TRP A 188 2.41 11.17 -7.56
C TRP A 188 1.59 11.18 -8.85
N CYS A 189 1.45 10.02 -9.51
CA CYS A 189 0.59 9.89 -10.69
C CYS A 189 -0.88 10.20 -10.39
N GLY A 190 -1.41 9.70 -9.26
CA GLY A 190 -2.80 9.95 -8.86
C GLY A 190 -3.10 11.40 -8.47
N GLU A 191 -2.12 12.13 -7.94
CA GLU A 191 -2.25 13.56 -7.61
C GLU A 191 -2.19 14.45 -8.86
N THR A 192 -1.43 14.04 -9.87
CA THR A 192 -1.08 14.90 -11.01
C THR A 192 -1.91 14.60 -12.26
N TRP A 193 -2.44 13.38 -12.42
CA TRP A 193 -3.04 12.93 -13.69
C TRP A 193 -4.33 12.14 -13.49
N PRO A 194 -5.37 12.38 -14.33
CA PRO A 194 -6.48 11.44 -14.42
C PRO A 194 -5.94 10.09 -14.88
N MET A 195 -6.09 9.05 -14.05
CA MET A 195 -5.70 7.68 -14.44
C MET A 195 -6.64 7.16 -15.52
N GLU A 196 -6.44 7.57 -16.78
CA GLU A 196 -7.13 6.95 -17.92
C GLU A 196 -6.67 5.48 -18.09
N HIS A 197 -5.43 5.17 -17.69
CA HIS A 197 -4.89 3.81 -17.70
C HIS A 197 -4.16 3.50 -16.39
N PRO A 198 -4.51 2.38 -15.70
CA PRO A 198 -3.79 1.95 -14.51
C PRO A 198 -2.34 1.56 -14.86
N PRO A 199 -1.38 1.76 -13.93
CA PRO A 199 -0.01 1.32 -14.15
C PRO A 199 0.07 -0.20 -14.25
N THR A 200 1.03 -0.70 -15.02
CA THR A 200 1.35 -2.12 -15.06
C THR A 200 2.44 -2.40 -14.03
N LEU A 201 2.15 -3.20 -13.00
CA LEU A 201 3.01 -3.38 -11.83
C LEU A 201 3.41 -4.84 -11.64
N TYR A 202 4.66 -5.05 -11.29
CA TYR A 202 5.27 -6.35 -10.99
C TYR A 202 6.22 -6.22 -9.78
N GLN A 203 6.62 -7.36 -9.21
CA GLN A 203 7.55 -7.42 -8.06
C GLN A 203 8.89 -6.72 -8.30
N ASN A 204 9.35 -6.70 -9.55
CA ASN A 204 10.68 -6.26 -9.96
C ASN A 204 10.64 -5.30 -11.17
N GLY A 205 9.46 -4.85 -11.56
CA GLY A 205 9.27 -3.95 -12.70
C GLY A 205 7.97 -3.17 -12.58
N ALA A 206 7.95 -1.93 -13.06
CA ALA A 206 6.76 -1.11 -13.09
C ALA A 206 6.76 -0.26 -14.34
N ARG A 207 5.60 -0.13 -14.98
CA ARG A 207 5.39 0.70 -16.16
C ARG A 207 4.27 1.69 -15.89
N PHE A 208 4.60 2.95 -16.07
CA PHE A 208 3.69 4.07 -15.97
C PHE A 208 3.61 4.74 -17.34
N CYS A 209 2.40 4.91 -17.87
CA CYS A 209 2.19 5.56 -19.16
C CYS A 209 1.80 7.03 -18.94
N TYR A 210 2.60 7.95 -19.50
CA TYR A 210 2.56 9.38 -19.17
C TYR A 210 1.96 10.28 -20.27
N TRP A 211 1.22 9.75 -21.26
CA TRP A 211 0.81 10.54 -22.44
C TRP A 211 -0.70 10.64 -22.67
N LYS A 212 -1.17 11.85 -22.99
CA LYS A 212 -2.52 12.11 -23.53
C LYS A 212 -2.61 11.61 -24.97
N ALA A 213 -3.59 10.78 -25.28
CA ALA A 213 -3.86 10.30 -26.65
C ALA A 213 -4.16 11.45 -27.63
N ASN A 214 -3.14 12.13 -28.16
CA ASN A 214 -3.32 13.04 -29.30
C ASN A 214 -2.08 13.22 -30.20
N SER A 215 -1.09 12.32 -30.15
CA SER A 215 -0.04 12.25 -31.17
C SER A 215 0.00 10.85 -31.77
N ARG A 216 -0.10 10.80 -33.11
CA ARG A 216 -0.21 9.60 -33.96
C ARG A 216 1.04 8.70 -33.99
N SER A 217 1.88 8.71 -32.96
CA SER A 217 3.14 7.95 -32.95
C SER A 217 3.08 6.64 -32.15
N CYS A 218 1.95 6.32 -31.52
CA CYS A 218 1.83 5.14 -30.65
C CYS A 218 0.84 4.08 -31.14
N SER A 219 0.48 4.07 -32.43
CA SER A 219 -0.31 2.97 -32.99
C SER A 219 0.51 1.66 -33.05
N HIS A 220 1.84 1.74 -33.16
CA HIS A 220 2.67 0.53 -33.28
C HIS A 220 2.94 -0.20 -31.96
N LEU A 221 2.84 0.45 -30.80
CA LEU A 221 3.07 -0.19 -29.49
C LEU A 221 1.80 -0.76 -28.84
N GLN A 222 0.62 -0.34 -29.30
CA GLN A 222 -0.65 -0.93 -28.87
C GLN A 222 -0.99 -2.21 -29.66
N ASP A 223 -0.57 -2.29 -30.92
CA ASP A 223 -0.84 -3.44 -31.79
C ASP A 223 -0.12 -4.73 -31.34
N GLU A 224 1.03 -4.63 -30.68
CA GLU A 224 1.74 -5.79 -30.13
C GLU A 224 1.10 -6.35 -28.85
N ILE A 225 0.33 -5.56 -28.11
CA ILE A 225 -0.26 -5.98 -26.82
C ILE A 225 -1.58 -6.74 -27.02
N HIS A 226 -2.33 -6.46 -28.10
CA HIS A 226 -3.59 -7.17 -28.36
C HIS A 226 -3.43 -8.60 -28.90
N GLN A 227 -2.21 -9.03 -29.25
CA GLN A 227 -1.96 -10.39 -29.72
C GLN A 227 -1.67 -11.42 -28.62
N ASP A 228 -1.29 -11.00 -27.41
CA ASP A 228 -0.84 -11.91 -26.34
C ASP A 228 -1.83 -12.07 -25.16
N CYS A 229 -3.04 -11.52 -25.25
CA CYS A 229 -4.13 -11.95 -24.36
C CYS A 229 -4.68 -13.31 -24.86
N PRO A 230 -4.66 -14.39 -24.04
CA PRO A 230 -5.33 -15.63 -24.43
C PRO A 230 -6.83 -15.35 -24.58
N LYS A 231 -7.33 -15.46 -25.82
CA LYS A 231 -8.76 -15.43 -26.09
C LYS A 231 -9.41 -16.58 -25.34
N GLU A 232 -10.36 -16.24 -24.48
CA GLU A 232 -11.32 -17.15 -23.87
C GLU A 232 -11.93 -18.00 -25.00
N LYS A 233 -11.58 -19.29 -25.04
CA LYS A 233 -12.21 -20.22 -25.98
C LYS A 233 -13.54 -20.65 -25.38
N ASP A 234 -14.61 -20.03 -25.88
CA ASP A 234 -15.97 -20.58 -25.80
C ASP A 234 -15.94 -22.05 -26.21
N THR A 235 -16.16 -22.92 -25.24
CA THR A 235 -16.41 -24.33 -25.50
C THR A 235 -17.92 -24.53 -25.49
N GLU A 236 -18.56 -24.25 -26.63
CA GLU A 236 -19.88 -24.78 -26.93
C GLU A 236 -19.80 -26.32 -26.91
N ARG A 237 -20.27 -26.93 -25.82
CA ARG A 237 -20.59 -28.35 -25.79
C ARG A 237 -22.02 -28.51 -26.31
N GLY A 238 -22.11 -28.86 -27.59
CA GLY A 238 -23.36 -29.31 -28.21
C GLY A 238 -23.92 -30.53 -27.49
N PHE A 239 -25.13 -30.38 -26.97
CA PHE A 239 -26.02 -31.50 -26.67
C PHE A 239 -26.59 -32.00 -27.99
N LYS A 240 -26.24 -33.22 -28.40
CA LYS A 240 -27.04 -33.99 -29.35
C LYS A 240 -28.04 -34.82 -28.55
N GLY A 241 -29.32 -34.62 -28.84
CA GLY A 241 -30.37 -35.61 -28.60
C GLY A 241 -30.32 -36.72 -29.65
#